data_AF-A0A5Q5BHK2-F1
#
_entry.id   AF-A0A5Q5BHK2-F1
#
_cell.length_a   1.000
_cell.length_b   1.000
_cell.length_c   1.000
_cell.angle_alpha   90.00
_cell.angle_beta   90.00
_cell.angle_gamma   90.00
#
_symmetry.space_group_name_H-M   'P 1'
#
loop_
_entity.id
_entity.type
_entity.pdbx_description
1 polymer ?
#
loop_
_entity_poly.entity_id
_entity_poly.type
_entity_poly.pdbx_seq_one_letter_code
_entity_poly.pdbx_strand_id
1 'polypeptide(L)'
;MIVVVPLYCVALLMSFFSVRVITTAFYGQGSGVFDHYFDTFLNPQAVFFSFAVTVAAALVIMLIHTYYGLNATGGPAGVGEAVGRATRTSLIASQMVILLVTLALYGQTGTFNYAG
;
A
#
# COMPACT_ATOMS: atom_id res chain seq x y z
N MET A 1 9.41 0.87 11.99
CA MET A 1 7.95 0.60 12.13
C MET A 1 7.16 1.84 12.53
N ILE A 2 7.60 2.62 13.53
CA ILE A 2 6.89 3.83 14.00
C ILE A 2 6.59 4.83 12.86
N VAL A 3 7.51 5.01 11.92
CA VAL A 3 7.35 5.98 10.79
C VAL A 3 6.39 5.49 9.70
N VAL A 4 6.15 4.17 9.61
CA VAL A 4 5.34 3.60 8.52
C VAL A 4 3.89 4.04 8.62
N VAL A 5 3.32 4.03 9.82
CA VAL A 5 1.90 4.35 10.04
C VAL A 5 1.60 5.82 9.68
N PRO A 6 2.34 6.84 10.19
CA PRO A 6 2.11 8.22 9.79
C PRO A 6 2.31 8.47 8.30
N LEU A 7 3.34 7.85 7.69
CA LEU A 7 3.60 8.01 6.27
C LEU A 7 2.46 7.44 5.42
N TYR A 8 1.91 6.29 5.83
CA TYR A 8 0.76 5.69 5.19
C TYR A 8 -0.51 6.55 5.35
N CYS A 9 -0.74 7.17 6.50
CA CYS A 9 -1.84 8.13 6.69
C CYS A 9 -1.73 9.28 5.68
N VAL A 10 -0.54 9.88 5.54
CA VAL A 10 -0.32 10.98 4.59
C VAL A 10 -0.55 10.51 3.15
N ALA A 11 -0.07 9.32 2.79
CA ALA A 11 -0.28 8.73 1.48
C ALA A 11 -1.78 8.49 1.19
N LEU A 12 -2.54 7.98 2.15
CA LEU A 12 -3.99 7.78 2.03
C LEU A 12 -4.74 9.10 1.84
N LEU A 13 -4.45 10.10 2.68
CA LEU A 13 -5.08 11.43 2.57
C LEU A 13 -4.77 12.09 1.22
N MET A 14 -3.52 12.00 0.78
CA MET A 14 -3.12 12.54 -0.52
C MET A 14 -3.76 11.78 -1.69
N SER A 15 -3.99 10.47 -1.56
CA SER A 15 -4.70 9.69 -2.57
C SER A 15 -6.15 10.18 -2.73
N PHE A 16 -6.88 10.36 -1.63
CA PHE A 16 -8.25 10.88 -1.68
C PHE A 16 -8.32 12.32 -2.19
N PHE A 17 -7.40 13.18 -1.73
CA PHE A 17 -7.31 14.55 -2.21
C PHE A 17 -7.03 14.62 -3.71
N SER A 18 -6.09 13.81 -4.20
CA SER A 18 -5.72 13.77 -5.61
C SER A 18 -6.91 13.37 -6.50
N VAL A 19 -7.63 12.30 -6.15
CA VAL A 19 -8.81 11.87 -6.94
C VAL A 19 -9.90 12.95 -6.93
N ARG A 20 -10.14 13.60 -5.78
CA ARG A 20 -11.10 14.72 -5.71
C ARG A 20 -10.72 15.85 -6.66
N VAL A 21 -9.48 16.32 -6.58
CA VAL A 21 -8.98 17.41 -7.44
C VAL A 21 -9.08 17.05 -8.92
N ILE A 22 -8.66 15.84 -9.28
CA ILE A 22 -8.72 15.37 -10.67
C ILE A 22 -10.16 15.35 -11.19
N THR A 23 -11.07 14.74 -10.43
CA THR A 23 -12.48 14.60 -10.82
C THR A 23 -13.21 15.95 -10.89
N THR A 24 -12.96 16.85 -9.94
CA THR A 24 -13.69 18.14 -9.90
C THR A 24 -13.06 19.22 -10.76
N ALA A 25 -11.72 19.35 -10.75
CA ALA A 25 -11.03 20.46 -11.41
C ALA A 25 -10.66 20.18 -12.87
N PHE A 26 -10.40 18.92 -13.23
CA PHE A 26 -10.01 18.56 -14.60
C PHE A 26 -11.16 17.93 -15.39
N TYR A 27 -11.91 17.02 -14.78
CA TYR A 27 -13.05 16.37 -15.44
C TYR A 27 -14.37 17.15 -15.30
N GLY A 28 -14.39 18.25 -14.53
CA GLY A 28 -15.56 19.13 -14.39
C GLY A 28 -16.75 18.48 -13.68
N GLN A 29 -16.54 17.36 -12.98
CA GLN A 29 -17.60 16.70 -12.22
C GLN A 29 -17.98 17.56 -11.01
N GLY A 30 -19.27 17.66 -10.69
CA GLY A 30 -19.72 18.37 -9.50
C GLY A 30 -19.11 17.77 -8.23
N SER A 31 -18.63 18.62 -7.32
CA SER A 31 -18.01 18.19 -6.06
C SER A 31 -18.93 17.27 -5.24
N GLY A 32 -20.24 17.53 -5.26
CA GLY A 32 -21.23 16.69 -4.58
C GLY A 32 -21.34 15.26 -5.13
N VAL A 33 -20.99 15.02 -6.39
CA VAL A 33 -21.00 13.66 -6.96
C VAL A 33 -19.81 12.86 -6.44
N PHE A 34 -18.63 13.48 -6.36
CA PHE A 34 -17.48 12.86 -5.71
C PHE A 34 -17.75 12.57 -4.24
N ASP A 35 -18.24 13.58 -3.49
CA ASP A 35 -18.49 13.45 -2.05
C ASP A 35 -19.56 12.37 -1.77
N HIS A 36 -20.63 12.28 -2.58
CA HIS A 36 -21.64 11.22 -2.46
C HIS A 36 -21.07 9.81 -2.67
N TYR A 37 -20.29 9.60 -3.73
CA TYR A 37 -19.68 8.30 -3.97
C TYR A 37 -18.59 7.96 -2.97
N PHE A 38 -17.84 8.96 -2.50
CA PHE A 38 -16.85 8.79 -1.46
C PHE A 38 -17.50 8.27 -0.18
N ASP A 39 -18.54 8.93 0.32
CA ASP A 39 -19.21 8.49 1.56
C ASP A 39 -19.95 7.15 1.40
N THR A 40 -20.47 6.86 0.20
CA THR A 40 -21.19 5.61 -0.08
C THR A 40 -20.25 4.41 -0.19
N PHE A 41 -19.09 4.56 -0.82
CA PHE A 41 -18.17 3.45 -1.10
C PHE A 41 -16.99 3.36 -0.14
N LEU A 42 -16.71 4.40 0.66
CA LEU A 42 -15.68 4.33 1.68
C LEU A 42 -16.08 3.30 2.74
N ASN A 43 -15.40 2.16 2.72
CA ASN A 43 -15.57 1.14 3.73
C ASN A 43 -14.51 1.33 4.85
N PRO A 44 -14.89 1.75 6.08
CA PRO A 44 -13.93 1.99 7.16
C PRO A 44 -13.17 0.73 7.59
N GLN A 45 -13.79 -0.44 7.46
CA GLN A 45 -13.17 -1.72 7.78
C GLN A 45 -12.07 -2.07 6.79
N ALA A 46 -12.28 -1.78 5.49
CA ALA A 46 -11.25 -1.93 4.47
C ALA A 46 -10.05 -1.00 4.71
N VAL A 47 -10.29 0.23 5.18
CA VAL A 47 -9.22 1.14 5.60
C VAL A 47 -8.43 0.54 6.77
N PHE A 48 -9.08 -0.02 7.80
CA PHE A 48 -8.35 -0.64 8.90
C PHE A 48 -7.48 -1.82 8.45
N PHE A 49 -8.02 -2.69 7.59
CA PHE A 49 -7.23 -3.80 7.01
C PHE A 49 -6.08 -3.31 6.13
N SER A 50 -6.23 -2.17 5.47
CA SER A 50 -5.16 -1.57 4.66
C SER A 50 -3.95 -1.16 5.52
N PHE A 51 -4.17 -0.64 6.73
CA PHE A 51 -3.09 -0.40 7.69
C PHE A 51 -2.38 -1.70 8.09
N ALA A 52 -3.13 -2.74 8.42
CA ALA A 52 -2.58 -4.02 8.85
C ALA A 52 -1.70 -4.67 7.77
N VAL A 53 -2.18 -4.70 6.51
CA VAL A 53 -1.40 -5.26 5.39
C VAL A 53 -0.16 -4.41 5.08
N THR A 54 -0.25 -3.07 5.17
CA THR A 54 0.91 -2.19 4.98
C THR A 54 1.97 -2.43 6.04
N VAL A 55 1.59 -2.60 7.31
CA VAL A 55 2.55 -2.92 8.39
C VAL A 55 3.18 -4.29 8.15
N ALA A 56 2.41 -5.31 7.78
CA ALA A 56 2.93 -6.63 7.46
C ALA A 56 3.93 -6.60 6.29
N ALA A 57 3.60 -5.90 5.21
CA ALA A 57 4.50 -5.73 4.07
C ALA A 57 5.79 -4.98 4.47
N ALA A 58 5.68 -3.91 5.26
CA ALA A 58 6.84 -3.15 5.73
C ALA A 58 7.76 -3.98 6.64
N LEU A 59 7.21 -4.85 7.49
CA LEU A 59 7.99 -5.77 8.31
C LEU A 59 8.82 -6.72 7.44
N VAL A 60 8.20 -7.33 6.42
CA VAL A 60 8.89 -8.22 5.47
C VAL A 60 10.00 -7.48 4.73
N ILE A 61 9.73 -6.26 4.24
CA ILE A 61 10.75 -5.42 3.59
C ILE A 61 11.93 -5.16 4.52
N MET A 62 11.67 -4.76 5.76
CA MET A 62 12.73 -4.46 6.74
C MET A 62 13.55 -5.69 7.10
N LEU A 63 12.92 -6.86 7.28
CA LEU A 63 13.63 -8.10 7.56
C LEU A 63 14.57 -8.47 6.41
N ILE A 64 14.10 -8.38 5.16
CA ILE A 64 14.90 -8.66 3.97
C ILE A 64 16.10 -7.70 3.88
N HIS A 65 15.88 -6.39 4.03
CA HIS A 65 16.96 -5.41 3.96
C HIS A 65 17.96 -5.57 5.10
N THR A 66 17.49 -5.88 6.31
CA THR A 66 18.37 -6.13 7.46
C THR A 66 19.20 -7.38 7.24
N TYR A 67 18.61 -8.47 6.72
CA TYR A 67 19.34 -9.69 6.38
C TYR A 67 20.44 -9.44 5.34
N TYR A 68 20.11 -8.83 4.20
CA TYR A 68 21.12 -8.53 3.18
C TYR A 68 22.14 -7.49 3.64
N GLY A 69 21.75 -6.57 4.53
CA GLY A 69 22.65 -5.57 5.12
C GLY A 69 23.66 -6.19 6.08
N LEU A 70 23.23 -7.10 6.97
CA LEU A 70 24.11 -7.80 7.91
C LEU A 70 25.05 -8.79 7.21
N ASN A 71 24.64 -9.36 6.07
CA ASN A 71 25.43 -10.28 5.26
C ASN A 71 26.20 -9.60 4.12
N ALA A 72 26.25 -8.27 4.07
CA ALA A 72 27.00 -7.54 3.05
C ALA A 72 28.52 -7.65 3.30
N THR A 73 29.29 -7.92 2.25
CA THR A 73 30.74 -8.05 2.27
C THR A 73 31.34 -7.46 0.99
N GLY A 74 32.66 -7.24 0.93
CA GLY A 74 33.34 -6.78 -0.29
C GLY A 74 33.40 -5.25 -0.49
N GLY A 75 33.33 -4.48 0.60
CA GLY A 75 33.46 -3.02 0.55
C GLY A 75 32.26 -2.31 -0.10
N PRO A 76 32.41 -1.05 -0.53
CA PRO A 76 31.29 -0.23 -1.02
C PRO A 76 30.53 -0.83 -2.22
N ALA A 77 31.25 -1.46 -3.16
CA ALA A 77 30.63 -2.11 -4.32
C ALA A 77 29.78 -3.32 -3.91
N GLY A 78 30.27 -4.14 -2.97
CA GLY A 78 29.54 -5.29 -2.46
C GLY A 78 28.30 -4.92 -1.64
N VAL A 79 28.33 -3.78 -0.94
CA VAL A 79 27.13 -3.21 -0.28
C VAL A 79 26.10 -2.78 -1.32
N GLY A 80 26.52 -2.11 -2.41
CA GLY A 80 25.62 -1.74 -3.50
C GLY A 80 24.92 -2.94 -4.13
N GLU A 81 25.67 -4.00 -4.41
CA GLU A 81 25.16 -5.29 -4.89
C GLU A 81 24.15 -5.92 -3.91
N ALA A 82 24.46 -5.92 -2.61
CA ALA A 82 23.57 -6.45 -1.57
C ALA A 82 22.26 -5.65 -1.48
N VAL A 83 22.32 -4.32 -1.56
CA VAL A 83 21.16 -3.44 -1.57
C VAL A 83 20.29 -3.68 -2.80
N GLY A 84 20.91 -3.84 -3.99
CA GLY A 84 20.19 -4.15 -5.22
C GLY A 84 19.42 -5.48 -5.11
N ARG A 85 20.07 -6.54 -4.60
CA ARG A 85 19.42 -7.84 -4.34
C ARG A 85 18.30 -7.72 -3.31
N ALA A 86 18.53 -7.02 -2.20
CA ALA A 86 17.52 -6.80 -1.17
C ALA A 86 16.28 -6.09 -1.72
N THR A 87 16.48 -5.06 -2.55
CA THR A 87 15.40 -4.27 -3.13
C THR A 87 14.55 -5.14 -4.05
N ARG A 88 15.18 -5.89 -4.98
CA ARG A 88 14.45 -6.79 -5.89
C ARG A 88 13.67 -7.87 -5.15
N THR A 89 14.29 -8.51 -4.16
CA THR A 89 13.64 -9.58 -3.38
C THR A 89 12.49 -9.03 -2.53
N SER A 90 12.69 -7.89 -1.87
CA SER A 90 11.66 -7.26 -1.04
C SER A 90 10.47 -6.75 -1.84
N LEU A 91 10.68 -6.26 -3.07
CA LEU A 91 9.60 -5.86 -3.96
C LEU A 91 8.68 -7.04 -4.26
N ILE A 92 9.25 -8.18 -4.68
CA ILE A 92 8.46 -9.39 -4.99
C ILE A 92 7.79 -9.93 -3.73
N ALA A 93 8.52 -10.05 -2.63
CA ALA A 93 8.00 -10.58 -1.36
C ALA A 93 6.84 -9.73 -0.81
N SER A 94 6.97 -8.40 -0.83
CA SER A 94 5.91 -7.50 -0.37
C SER A 94 4.64 -7.60 -1.21
N GLN A 95 4.77 -7.74 -2.54
CA GLN A 95 3.61 -7.95 -3.40
C GLN A 95 2.93 -9.29 -3.15
N MET A 96 3.70 -10.36 -2.89
CA MET A 96 3.13 -11.65 -2.52
C MET A 96 2.35 -11.57 -1.19
N VAL A 97 2.88 -10.84 -0.20
CA VAL A 97 2.16 -10.61 1.07
C VAL A 97 0.85 -9.87 0.83
N ILE A 98 0.87 -8.78 0.06
CA ILE A 98 -0.33 -8.00 -0.25
C ILE A 98 -1.35 -8.88 -0.97
N LEU A 99 -0.93 -9.64 -1.98
CA LEU A 99 -1.79 -10.54 -2.74
C LEU A 99 -2.44 -11.58 -1.83
N LEU A 100 -1.65 -12.29 -1.00
CA LEU A 100 -2.16 -13.34 -0.12
C LEU A 100 -3.14 -12.79 0.91
N VAL A 101 -2.83 -11.65 1.53
CA VAL A 101 -3.72 -10.99 2.50
C VAL A 101 -5.00 -10.52 1.82
N THR A 102 -4.90 -9.91 0.63
CA THR A 102 -6.08 -9.46 -0.13
C THR A 102 -6.95 -10.64 -0.53
N LEU A 103 -6.36 -11.76 -0.96
CA LEU A 103 -7.10 -12.97 -1.28
C LEU A 103 -7.75 -13.60 -0.03
N ALA A 104 -7.07 -13.57 1.12
CA ALA A 104 -7.64 -14.07 2.37
C ALA A 104 -8.82 -13.21 2.86
N LEU A 105 -8.72 -11.89 2.73
CA LEU A 105 -9.75 -10.96 3.17
C LEU A 105 -10.94 -10.85 2.21
N TYR A 106 -10.67 -10.84 0.89
CA TYR A 106 -11.67 -10.52 -0.13
C TYR A 106 -11.91 -11.65 -1.14
N GLY A 107 -11.12 -12.72 -1.13
CA GLY A 107 -11.24 -13.83 -2.09
C GLY A 107 -12.31 -14.87 -1.75
N GLN A 108 -12.86 -14.83 -0.54
CA GLN A 108 -13.83 -15.83 -0.04
C GLN A 108 -15.26 -15.58 -0.56
N THR A 109 -15.60 -14.38 -1.04
CA THR A 109 -16.98 -14.04 -1.45
C THR A 109 -17.00 -13.03 -2.60
N GLY A 110 -17.63 -13.39 -3.72
CA GLY A 110 -17.89 -12.49 -4.86
C GLY A 110 -19.09 -11.57 -4.62
N THR A 111 -19.08 -10.78 -3.54
CA THR A 111 -20.15 -9.79 -3.29
C THR A 111 -19.93 -8.57 -4.18
N PHE A 112 -20.35 -8.69 -5.44
CA PHE A 112 -20.56 -7.54 -6.33
C PHE A 112 -21.79 -6.78 -5.85
N ASN A 113 -21.61 -5.70 -5.11
CA ASN A 113 -22.66 -4.70 -4.93
C ASN A 113 -22.71 -3.84 -6.19
N TYR A 114 -23.49 -4.27 -7.18
CA TYR A 114 -23.98 -3.35 -8.21
C TYR A 114 -25.02 -2.44 -7.54
N ALA A 115 -24.61 -1.24 -7.16
CA ALA A 115 -25.55 -0.16 -6.91
C ALA A 115 -26.17 0.20 -8.27
N GLY A 116 -27.39 -0.28 -8.51
CA GLY A 116 -28.24 0.20 -9.61
C GLY A 116 -28.72 1.61 -9.35
#